data_AF-T0YCL1-F1
#
_entry.id   AF-T0YCL1-F1
#
_cell.length_a   1.000
_cell.length_b   1.000
_cell.length_c   1.000
_cell.angle_alpha   90.00
_cell.angle_beta   90.00
_cell.angle_gamma   90.00
#
_symmetry.space_group_name_H-M   'P 1'
#
loop_
_entity.id
_entity.type
_entity.pdbx_description
1 polymer ?
#
loop_
_entity_poly.entity_id
_entity_poly.type
_entity_poly.pdbx_seq_one_letter_code
_entity_poly.pdbx_strand_id
1 'polypeptide(L)' 'KLQRGIDEDTARDLNKRIKASHPKVQVRIQGDELRVSSKDKDNLQAVIQDLRQLDLPVPLQYTNYR' A
#
# COMPACT_ATOMS: atom_id res chain seq x y z
N LYS A 1 -10.14 -4.98 -20.63
CA LYS A 1 -10.61 -3.92 -19.72
C LYS A 1 -9.43 -3.55 -18.84
N LEU A 2 -8.90 -2.33 -18.92
CA LEU A 2 -7.85 -1.88 -18.01
C LEU A 2 -8.48 -1.76 -16.62
N GLN A 3 -8.17 -2.68 -15.70
CA GLN A 3 -8.40 -2.45 -14.28
C GLN A 3 -7.40 -1.38 -13.84
N ARG A 4 -7.82 -0.13 -13.87
CA ARG A 4 -7.09 0.98 -13.26
C ARG A 4 -7.67 1.13 -11.88
N GLY A 5 -6.85 0.88 -10.86
CA GLY A 5 -7.28 0.98 -9.47
C GLY A 5 -7.06 -0.28 -8.66
N ILE A 6 -6.89 -0.10 -7.36
CA ILE A 6 -6.95 -1.16 -6.37
C ILE A 6 -8.42 -1.35 -6.00
N ASP A 7 -8.95 -2.55 -6.19
CA ASP A 7 -10.31 -2.89 -5.77
C ASP A 7 -10.47 -2.65 -4.26
N GLU A 8 -11.67 -2.25 -3.82
CA GLU A 8 -11.91 -1.86 -2.42
C GLU A 8 -11.57 -2.98 -1.42
N ASP A 9 -11.85 -4.24 -1.79
CA ASP A 9 -11.51 -5.42 -0.99
C ASP A 9 -9.99 -5.57 -0.84
N THR A 10 -9.24 -5.44 -1.94
CA THR A 10 -7.77 -5.46 -1.94
C THR A 10 -7.22 -4.30 -1.13
N ALA A 11 -7.79 -3.10 -1.27
CA ALA A 11 -7.36 -1.91 -0.54
C ALA A 11 -7.57 -2.07 0.98
N ARG A 12 -8.70 -2.65 1.40
CA ARG A 12 -9.01 -2.93 2.80
C ARG A 12 -8.07 -3.99 3.37
N ASP A 13 -7.77 -5.04 2.62
CA ASP A 13 -6.86 -6.10 3.05
C ASP A 13 -5.41 -5.60 3.17
N LEU A 14 -4.93 -4.82 2.18
CA LEU A 14 -3.62 -4.18 2.25
C LEU A 14 -3.52 -3.22 3.44
N ASN A 15 -4.55 -2.40 3.69
CA ASN A 15 -4.58 -1.50 4.84
C ASN A 15 -4.46 -2.26 6.17
N LYS A 16 -5.19 -3.38 6.33
CA LYS A 16 -5.07 -4.23 7.53
C LYS A 16 -3.67 -4.85 7.67
N ARG A 17 -3.12 -5.41 6.59
CA ARG A 17 -1.77 -6.00 6.58
C ARG A 17 -0.70 -4.97 6.92
N ILE A 18 -0.71 -3.81 6.27
CA ILE A 18 0.29 -2.77 6.52
C ILE A 18 0.20 -2.29 7.97
N LYS A 19 -0.99 -2.11 8.54
CA LYS A 19 -1.13 -1.72 9.94
C LYS A 19 -0.68 -2.81 10.93
N ALA A 20 -0.86 -4.08 10.58
CA ALA A 20 -0.41 -5.20 11.40
C ALA A 20 1.12 -5.36 11.38
N SER A 21 1.75 -5.23 10.21
CA SER A 21 3.21 -5.36 10.05
C SER A 21 3.97 -4.09 10.41
N HIS A 22 3.39 -2.91 10.13
CA HIS A 22 4.03 -1.60 10.25
C HIS A 22 3.13 -0.62 11.02
N PRO A 23 2.99 -0.77 12.35
CA PRO A 23 2.09 0.04 13.16
C PRO A 23 2.45 1.54 13.20
N LYS A 24 3.69 1.89 12.84
CA LYS A 24 4.19 3.28 12.75
C LYS A 24 3.78 3.99 11.46
N VAL A 25 3.17 3.28 10.52
CA VAL A 25 2.78 3.81 9.21
C VAL A 25 1.28 4.09 9.19
N GLN A 26 0.90 5.27 8.71
CA GLN A 26 -0.49 5.60 8.42
C GLN A 26 -0.85 5.24 6.98
N VAL A 27 -2.01 4.63 6.82
CA VAL A 27 -2.55 4.23 5.52
C VAL A 27 -3.96 4.82 5.37
N ARG A 28 -4.23 5.44 4.22
CA ARG A 28 -5.54 5.97 3.83
C ARG A 28 -5.92 5.44 2.45
N ILE A 29 -7.16 4.98 2.31
CA ILE A 29 -7.73 4.58 1.03
C ILE A 29 -8.34 5.83 0.40
N GLN A 30 -7.97 6.16 -0.84
CA GLN A 30 -8.45 7.31 -1.62
C GLN A 30 -9.07 6.81 -2.91
N GLY A 31 -10.35 6.43 -2.86
CA GLY A 31 -11.02 5.81 -4.01
C GLY A 31 -10.33 4.50 -4.37
N ASP A 32 -9.66 4.51 -5.51
CA ASP A 32 -8.94 3.38 -6.09
C ASP A 32 -7.41 3.42 -5.83
N GLU A 33 -6.93 4.38 -5.04
CA GLU A 33 -5.54 4.51 -4.63
C GLU A 33 -5.33 4.28 -3.13
N LEU A 34 -4.15 3.78 -2.75
CA LEU A 34 -3.74 3.62 -1.36
C LEU A 34 -2.61 4.59 -1.02
N ARG A 35 -2.88 5.56 -0.15
CA ARG A 35 -1.89 6.52 0.32
C ARG A 35 -1.25 6.04 1.62
N VAL A 36 0.07 5.88 1.59
CA VAL A 36 0.89 5.46 2.73
C VAL A 36 1.73 6.65 3.20
N SER A 37 1.81 6.89 4.51
CA SER A 37 2.54 8.00 5.11
C SER A 37 3.23 7.57 6.40
N SER A 38 4.50 7.93 6.57
CA SER A 38 5.27 7.66 7.79
C SER A 38 6.21 8.81 8.08
N LYS A 39 6.66 8.92 9.32
CA LYS A 39 7.71 9.87 9.72
C LYS A 39 9.11 9.36 9.32
N ASP A 40 9.28 8.03 9.25
CA ASP A 40 10.55 7.41 8.96
C ASP A 40 10.56 6.87 7.52
N LYS A 41 11.58 7.26 6.74
CA LYS A 41 11.76 6.78 5.37
C LYS A 41 11.98 5.27 5.31
N ASP A 42 12.66 4.70 6.30
CA ASP A 42 12.96 3.27 6.34
C ASP A 42 11.68 2.44 6.47
N ASN A 43 10.70 2.89 7.27
CA ASN A 43 9.39 2.25 7.36
C ASN A 43 8.64 2.31 6.01
N LEU A 44 8.74 3.42 5.28
CA LEU A 44 8.12 3.52 3.94
C LEU A 44 8.76 2.53 2.95
N GLN A 45 10.08 2.38 2.99
CA GLN A 45 10.78 1.43 2.13
C GLN A 45 10.46 -0.02 2.51
N ALA A 46 10.38 -0.33 3.81
CA ALA A 46 10.00 -1.65 4.29
C ALA A 46 8.59 -2.05 3.84
N VAL A 47 7.61 -1.15 3.95
CA VAL A 47 6.25 -1.40 3.43
C VAL A 47 6.26 -1.70 1.93
N ILE A 48 7.04 -0.96 1.14
CA ILE A 48 7.12 -1.20 -0.31
C ILE A 48 7.76 -2.56 -0.61
N GLN A 49 8.79 -2.96 0.13
CA GLN A 49 9.40 -4.28 -0.03
C GLN A 49 8.41 -5.40 0.29
N ASP A 50 7.69 -5.29 1.41
CA ASP A 50 6.68 -6.28 1.81
C ASP A 50 5.56 -6.38 0.76
N LEU A 51 5.07 -5.24 0.26
CA LEU A 51 4.04 -5.20 -0.78
C LEU A 51 4.52 -5.73 -2.13
N ARG A 52 5.83 -5.66 -2.42
CA ARG A 52 6.43 -6.29 -3.62
C ARG A 52 6.61 -7.79 -3.49
N GLN A 53 6.77 -8.31 -2.26
CA GLN A 53 6.85 -9.74 -1.99
C GLN A 53 5.47 -10.41 -1.95
N LEU A 54 4.41 -9.63 -1.75
CA LEU A 54 3.05 -10.11 -1.87
C LEU A 54 2.75 -10.44 -3.34
N ASP A 55 2.32 -11.68 -3.57
CA ASP A 55 1.93 -12.19 -4.87
C ASP A 55 0.54 -11.65 -5.22
N LEU A 56 0.50 -10.39 -5.65
CA LEU A 56 -0.73 -9.71 -6.02
C LEU A 56 -1.01 -9.93 -7.50
N PRO A 57 -2.27 -10.19 -7.88
CA PRO A 57 -2.66 -10.41 -9.28
C PRO A 57 -2.51 -9.15 -10.15
N VAL A 58 -2.29 -7.99 -9.53
CA VAL A 58 -2.10 -6.71 -10.21
C VAL A 58 -0.76 -6.08 -9.82
N PRO A 59 0.01 -5.57 -10.80
CA PRO A 59 1.26 -4.88 -10.50
C PRO A 59 0.98 -3.56 -9.78
N LEU A 60 1.43 -3.45 -8.53
CA LEU A 60 1.34 -2.22 -7.76
C LEU A 60 2.35 -1.20 -8.27
N GLN A 61 1.87 0.03 -8.53
CA GLN A 61 2.72 1.17 -8.82
C GLN A 61 2.89 2.01 -7.56
N TYR A 62 4.15 2.30 -7.21
CA TYR A 62 4.49 3.15 -6.08
C TYR A 62 4.91 4.51 -6.63
N THR A 63 4.04 5.51 -6.49
CA THR A 63 4.24 6.86 -7.05
C THR A 63 4.17 7.92 -5.96
N ASN A 64 4.58 9.15 -6.28
CA ASN A 64 4.41 10.33 -5.44
C ASN A 64 5.07 10.25 -4.04
N TYR A 65 6.36 9.88 -4.02
CA TYR A 65 7.21 9.96 -2.82
C TYR A 65 7.31 11.42 -2.36
N ARG A 66 6.86 11.70 -1.14
CA ARG A 66 6.90 13.02 -0.50
C ARG A 66 7.37 12.91 0.94
#